data_AF-A0A6M0IKD1-F1
#
_entry.id   AF-A0A6M0IKD1-F1
#
_cell.length_a   1.000
_cell.length_b   1.000
_cell.length_c   1.000
_cell.angle_alpha   90.00
_cell.angle_beta   90.00
_cell.angle_gamma   90.00
#
_symmetry.space_group_name_H-M   'P 1'
#
loop_
_entity.id
_entity.type
_entity.pdbx_description
1 polymer ?
#
loop_
_entity_poly.entity_id
_entity_poly.type
_entity_poly.pdbx_seq_one_letter_code
_entity_poly.pdbx_strand_id
1 'polypeptide(L)'
;METFFILFVLIFVPFIWYINRAITYTSDTVGENAPLQRERTYQFSASQYFGTLIKVLEAQLLIMMPVLAVIVVRAGIRQELYVCFLLAPCFLIFAGYLLFYFYFDWQYWIITRHVTLTLNPDDQSITIDSPARYSVLTPNTVVRIEHHLQKMDNPKNPLAGYGYYLFYEADGQITQLNNIFISHIGHVEFIERFFGHVPQALIWHRLAWATDVKPVEMPDSPNFASQNQR
;
A
#
# COMPACT_ATOMS: atom_id res chain seq x y z
N MET A 1 -40.04 18.22 -27.49
CA MET A 1 -39.86 16.76 -27.31
C MET A 1 -38.37 16.41 -27.25
N GLU A 2 -37.56 16.81 -28.24
CA GLU A 2 -36.11 16.54 -28.27
C GLU A 2 -35.34 17.09 -27.05
N THR A 3 -35.64 18.32 -26.62
CA THR A 3 -34.98 18.93 -25.45
C THR A 3 -35.22 18.15 -24.16
N PHE A 4 -36.42 17.56 -24.01
CA PHE A 4 -36.79 16.76 -22.85
C PHE A 4 -36.10 15.39 -22.88
N PHE A 5 -35.95 14.80 -24.07
CA PHE A 5 -35.21 13.55 -24.26
C PHE A 5 -33.71 13.72 -23.97
N ILE A 6 -33.10 14.82 -24.44
CA ILE A 6 -31.69 15.13 -24.17
C ILE A 6 -31.46 15.33 -22.67
N LEU A 7 -32.30 16.12 -21.99
CA LEU A 7 -32.23 16.31 -20.54
C LEU A 7 -32.40 15.00 -19.77
N PHE A 8 -33.33 14.14 -20.20
CA PHE A 8 -33.53 12.82 -19.60
C PHE A 8 -32.30 11.93 -19.74
N VAL A 9 -31.71 11.83 -20.94
CA VAL A 9 -30.49 11.03 -21.18
C VAL A 9 -29.32 11.56 -20.35
N LEU A 10 -29.14 12.87 -20.28
CA LEU A 10 -28.02 13.51 -19.57
C LEU A 10 -28.06 13.27 -18.05
N ILE A 11 -29.26 13.11 -17.48
CA ILE A 11 -29.43 12.83 -16.05
C ILE A 11 -29.45 11.31 -15.77
N PHE A 12 -30.24 10.55 -16.51
CA PHE A 12 -30.48 9.14 -16.20
C PHE A 12 -29.35 8.22 -16.62
N VAL A 13 -28.63 8.49 -17.72
CA VAL A 13 -27.49 7.64 -18.12
C VAL A 13 -26.37 7.63 -17.09
N PRO A 14 -25.83 8.77 -16.60
CA PRO A 14 -24.81 8.75 -15.56
C PRO A 14 -25.35 8.19 -14.24
N PHE A 15 -26.64 8.37 -13.93
CA PHE A 15 -27.25 7.82 -12.72
C PHE A 15 -27.39 6.29 -12.78
N ILE A 16 -27.86 5.74 -13.89
CA ILE A 16 -27.92 4.29 -14.14
C ILE A 16 -26.51 3.70 -14.17
N TRP A 17 -25.55 4.37 -14.82
CA TRP A 17 -24.15 3.97 -14.80
C TRP A 17 -23.58 3.93 -13.38
N TYR A 18 -23.89 4.95 -12.56
CA TYR A 18 -23.47 5.00 -11.17
C TYR A 18 -24.11 3.88 -10.34
N ILE A 19 -25.42 3.65 -10.45
CA ILE A 19 -26.12 2.57 -9.76
C ILE A 19 -25.53 1.21 -10.16
N ASN A 20 -25.34 0.97 -11.46
CA ASN A 20 -24.76 -0.28 -11.92
C ASN A 20 -23.34 -0.48 -11.37
N ARG A 21 -22.51 0.57 -11.41
CA ARG A 21 -21.16 0.54 -10.83
C ARG A 21 -21.18 0.30 -9.32
N ALA A 22 -22.13 0.90 -8.61
CA ALA A 22 -22.32 0.70 -7.18
C ALA A 22 -22.75 -0.74 -6.86
N ILE A 23 -23.70 -1.31 -7.62
CA ILE A 23 -24.14 -2.71 -7.46
C ILE A 23 -22.99 -3.68 -7.73
N THR A 24 -22.24 -3.49 -8.82
CA THR A 24 -21.07 -4.33 -9.13
C THR A 24 -20.02 -4.23 -8.02
N TYR A 25 -19.75 -3.01 -7.54
CA TYR A 25 -18.83 -2.80 -6.42
C TYR A 25 -19.30 -3.50 -5.14
N THR A 26 -20.59 -3.42 -4.80
CA THR A 26 -21.16 -4.13 -3.64
C THR A 26 -21.09 -5.65 -3.81
N SER A 27 -21.37 -6.17 -5.00
CA SER A 27 -21.23 -7.60 -5.30
C SER A 27 -19.78 -8.08 -5.18
N ASP A 28 -18.81 -7.25 -5.57
CA ASP A 28 -17.39 -7.55 -5.51
C ASP A 28 -16.78 -7.34 -4.12
N THR A 29 -17.43 -6.60 -3.23
CA THR A 29 -16.91 -6.32 -1.87
C THR A 29 -17.58 -7.16 -0.78
N VAL A 30 -18.90 -7.36 -0.85
CA VAL A 30 -19.69 -8.02 0.21
C VAL A 30 -20.49 -9.23 -0.32
N GLY A 31 -20.72 -9.32 -1.63
CA GLY A 31 -21.51 -10.40 -2.24
C GLY A 31 -20.73 -11.71 -2.51
N GLU A 32 -21.33 -12.60 -3.29
CA GLU A 32 -20.77 -13.93 -3.64
C GLU A 32 -19.41 -13.90 -4.36
N ASN A 33 -19.02 -12.73 -4.87
CA ASN A 33 -17.74 -12.51 -5.53
C ASN A 33 -16.70 -11.89 -4.59
N ALA A 34 -17.01 -11.71 -3.30
CA ALA A 34 -16.11 -11.08 -2.35
C ALA A 34 -14.74 -11.80 -2.28
N PRO A 35 -13.62 -11.07 -2.09
CA PRO A 35 -12.28 -11.62 -1.98
C PRO A 35 -12.11 -12.72 -0.93
N LEU A 36 -12.98 -12.71 0.08
CA LEU A 36 -12.96 -13.63 1.22
C LEU A 36 -13.84 -14.88 0.99
N GLN A 37 -14.56 -14.96 -0.13
CA GLN A 37 -15.50 -16.04 -0.46
C GLN A 37 -15.12 -16.84 -1.72
N ARG A 38 -14.32 -16.27 -2.62
CA ARG A 38 -13.79 -16.97 -3.79
C ARG A 38 -12.29 -16.79 -3.92
N GLU A 39 -11.66 -17.78 -4.54
CA GLU A 39 -10.25 -17.70 -4.88
C GLU A 39 -10.01 -16.49 -5.80
N ARG A 40 -9.06 -15.62 -5.41
CA ARG A 40 -8.65 -14.47 -6.22
C ARG A 40 -7.15 -14.31 -6.22
N THR A 41 -6.61 -14.02 -7.39
CA THR A 41 -5.21 -13.72 -7.61
C THR A 41 -5.02 -12.22 -7.89
N TYR A 42 -4.12 -11.60 -7.14
CA TYR A 42 -3.77 -10.20 -7.22
C TYR A 42 -2.35 -10.04 -7.74
N GLN A 43 -2.20 -9.17 -8.74
CA GLN A 43 -0.91 -8.77 -9.28
C GLN A 43 -0.99 -7.30 -9.65
N PHE A 44 0.02 -6.52 -9.27
CA PHE A 44 0.11 -5.12 -9.64
C PHE A 44 1.08 -4.92 -10.78
N SER A 45 0.60 -4.34 -11.87
CA SER A 45 1.45 -3.76 -12.90
C SER A 45 1.95 -2.37 -12.47
N ALA A 46 3.05 -1.90 -13.07
CA ALA A 46 3.57 -0.56 -12.81
C ALA A 46 2.52 0.52 -13.11
N SER A 47 1.68 0.31 -14.14
CA SER A 47 0.61 1.23 -14.51
C SER A 47 -0.50 1.30 -13.45
N GLN A 48 -0.84 0.19 -12.80
CA GLN A 48 -1.84 0.18 -11.72
C GLN A 48 -1.28 0.81 -10.44
N TYR A 49 0.01 0.62 -10.17
CA TYR A 49 0.67 1.17 -8.99
C TYR A 49 0.89 2.69 -9.10
N PHE A 50 1.54 3.15 -10.18
CA PHE A 50 1.91 4.56 -10.38
C PHE A 50 0.88 5.38 -11.17
N GLY A 51 -0.07 4.74 -11.85
CA GLY A 51 -1.07 5.42 -12.69
C GLY A 51 -2.31 5.91 -11.94
N THR A 52 -2.32 5.86 -10.60
CA THR A 52 -3.40 6.46 -9.83
C THR A 52 -3.40 7.98 -10.02
N LEU A 53 -4.59 8.60 -10.06
CA LEU A 53 -4.74 10.04 -10.35
C LEU A 53 -3.85 10.91 -9.46
N ILE A 54 -3.73 10.55 -8.19
CA ILE A 54 -2.90 11.26 -7.20
C ILE A 54 -1.42 11.21 -7.61
N LYS A 55 -0.89 10.03 -7.95
CA LYS A 55 0.51 9.87 -8.36
C LYS A 55 0.84 10.59 -9.66
N VAL A 56 -0.10 10.60 -10.61
CA VAL A 56 0.04 11.37 -11.85
C VAL A 56 0.09 12.88 -11.56
N LEU A 57 -0.77 13.38 -10.67
CA LEU A 57 -0.77 14.78 -10.26
C LEU A 57 0.53 15.14 -9.51
N GLU A 58 1.00 14.28 -8.62
CA GLU A 58 2.28 14.45 -7.91
C GLU A 58 3.47 14.52 -8.88
N ALA A 59 3.48 13.67 -9.92
CA ALA A 59 4.53 13.67 -10.94
C ALA A 59 4.52 14.98 -11.74
N GLN A 60 3.33 15.47 -12.10
CA GLN A 60 3.17 16.76 -12.77
C GLN A 60 3.67 17.91 -11.88
N LEU A 61 3.30 17.92 -10.60
CA LEU A 61 3.75 18.93 -9.64
C LEU A 61 5.26 18.90 -9.45
N LEU A 62 5.87 17.70 -9.39
CA LEU A 62 7.32 17.54 -9.28
C LEU A 62 8.07 18.25 -10.41
N ILE A 63 7.52 18.24 -11.63
CA ILE A 63 8.10 18.93 -12.79
C ILE A 63 7.78 20.44 -12.75
N MET A 64 6.56 20.82 -12.39
CA MET A 64 6.13 22.23 -12.39
C MET A 64 6.89 23.07 -11.36
N MET A 65 7.25 22.50 -10.20
CA MET A 65 7.83 23.26 -9.09
C MET A 65 9.24 23.80 -9.40
N PRO A 66 10.19 23.01 -9.95
CA PRO A 66 11.46 23.53 -10.45
C PRO A 66 11.28 24.57 -11.57
N VAL A 67 10.31 24.38 -12.47
CA VAL A 67 10.03 25.34 -13.55
C VAL A 67 9.56 26.68 -12.96
N LEU A 68 8.66 26.65 -11.98
CA LEU A 68 8.21 27.84 -11.26
C LEU A 68 9.35 28.52 -10.51
N ALA A 69 10.25 27.76 -9.87
CA ALA A 69 11.44 28.31 -9.24
C ALA A 69 12.31 29.07 -10.26
N VAL A 70 12.54 28.50 -11.46
CA VAL A 70 13.30 29.16 -12.53
C VAL A 70 12.60 30.43 -13.02
N ILE A 71 11.28 30.39 -13.22
CA ILE A 71 10.49 31.56 -13.65
C ILE A 71 10.60 32.68 -12.61
N VAL A 72 10.44 32.35 -11.32
CA VAL A 72 10.54 33.32 -10.22
C VAL A 72 11.94 33.92 -10.15
N VAL A 73 13.00 33.11 -10.24
CA VAL A 73 14.38 33.61 -10.25
C VAL A 73 14.59 34.58 -11.42
N ARG A 74 14.14 34.22 -12.62
CA ARG A 74 14.28 35.07 -13.81
C ARG A 74 13.48 36.38 -13.70
N ALA A 75 12.27 36.31 -13.14
CA ALA A 75 11.40 37.47 -12.97
C ALA A 75 11.90 38.40 -11.86
N GLY A 76 12.26 37.88 -10.70
CA GLY A 76 12.66 38.70 -9.56
C GLY A 76 14.09 39.26 -9.68
N ILE A 77 14.99 38.66 -10.47
CA ILE A 77 16.25 39.33 -10.88
C ILE A 77 15.95 40.66 -11.60
N ARG A 78 14.81 40.77 -12.30
CA ARG A 78 14.43 41.96 -13.07
C ARG A 78 13.59 42.98 -12.30
N GLN A 79 13.00 42.61 -11.16
CA GLN A 79 12.01 43.43 -10.46
C GLN A 79 12.35 43.60 -8.99
N GLU A 80 12.28 42.53 -8.20
CA GLU A 80 12.57 42.57 -6.76
C GLU A 80 13.28 41.30 -6.30
N LEU A 81 14.53 41.47 -5.83
CA LEU A 81 15.37 40.37 -5.38
C LEU A 81 14.76 39.60 -4.20
N TYR A 82 13.98 40.28 -3.35
CA TYR A 82 13.39 39.71 -2.13
C TYR A 82 12.39 38.59 -2.44
N VAL A 83 11.62 38.74 -3.52
CA VAL A 83 10.65 37.72 -3.98
C VAL A 83 11.37 36.46 -4.46
N CYS A 84 12.53 36.59 -5.09
CA CYS A 84 13.37 35.45 -5.47
C CYS A 84 13.83 34.65 -4.25
N PHE A 85 14.38 35.34 -3.24
CA PHE A 85 14.93 34.70 -2.06
C PHE A 85 13.86 34.05 -1.16
N LEU A 86 12.62 34.53 -1.23
CA LEU A 86 11.51 33.95 -0.48
C LEU A 86 10.85 32.78 -1.22
N LEU A 87 10.44 32.98 -2.48
CA LEU A 87 9.56 32.02 -3.17
C LEU A 87 10.31 30.91 -3.90
N ALA A 88 11.48 31.19 -4.49
CA ALA A 88 12.21 30.16 -5.24
C ALA A 88 12.65 28.98 -4.35
N PRO A 89 13.18 29.21 -3.12
CA PRO A 89 13.47 28.11 -2.21
C PRO A 89 12.22 27.32 -1.82
N CYS A 90 11.06 27.95 -1.63
CA CYS A 90 9.82 27.23 -1.31
C CYS A 90 9.44 26.22 -2.40
N PHE A 91 9.52 26.62 -3.68
CA PHE A 91 9.25 25.71 -4.79
C PHE A 91 10.26 24.56 -4.87
N LEU A 92 11.55 24.83 -4.65
CA LEU A 92 12.59 23.80 -4.65
C LEU A 92 12.46 22.84 -3.46
N ILE A 93 12.16 23.33 -2.27
CA ILE A 93 11.90 22.51 -1.08
C ILE A 93 10.70 21.61 -1.32
N PHE A 94 9.62 22.14 -1.90
CA PHE A 94 8.44 21.36 -2.22
C PHE A 94 8.72 20.30 -3.29
N ALA A 95 9.51 20.61 -4.31
CA ALA A 95 9.97 19.62 -5.29
C ALA A 95 10.82 18.51 -4.65
N GLY A 96 11.74 18.88 -3.73
CA GLY A 96 12.55 17.91 -2.98
C GLY A 96 11.71 17.00 -2.10
N TYR A 97 10.65 17.53 -1.50
CA TYR A 97 9.68 16.76 -0.73
C TYR A 97 8.87 15.79 -1.60
N LEU A 98 8.42 16.20 -2.79
CA LEU A 98 7.79 15.29 -3.75
C LEU A 98 8.75 14.20 -4.23
N LEU A 99 10.02 14.54 -4.49
CA LEU A 99 11.04 13.57 -4.88
C LEU A 99 11.25 12.51 -3.79
N PHE A 100 11.25 12.93 -2.53
CA PHE A 100 11.30 12.02 -1.39
C PHE A 100 10.12 11.06 -1.36
N TYR A 101 8.92 11.51 -1.76
CA TYR A 101 7.77 10.60 -1.89
C TYR A 101 7.89 9.60 -3.01
N PHE A 102 8.32 10.03 -4.20
CA PHE A 102 8.59 9.10 -5.29
C PHE A 102 9.67 8.08 -4.92
N TYR A 103 10.67 8.48 -4.14
CA TYR A 103 11.67 7.55 -3.61
C TYR A 103 11.03 6.51 -2.69
N PHE A 104 10.11 6.92 -1.80
CA PHE A 104 9.36 5.99 -0.94
C PHE A 104 8.47 5.05 -1.74
N ASP A 105 7.72 5.56 -2.72
CA ASP A 105 6.92 4.74 -3.62
C ASP A 105 7.76 3.69 -4.33
N TRP A 106 8.95 4.10 -4.79
CA TRP A 106 9.87 3.21 -5.50
C TRP A 106 10.36 2.06 -4.60
N GLN A 107 10.65 2.34 -3.33
CA GLN A 107 11.05 1.30 -2.37
C GLN A 107 9.92 0.27 -2.16
N TYR A 108 8.69 0.74 -2.00
CA TYR A 108 7.54 -0.15 -1.87
C TYR A 108 7.19 -0.86 -3.18
N TRP A 109 7.48 -0.25 -4.32
CA TRP A 109 7.36 -0.90 -5.62
C TRP A 109 8.31 -2.10 -5.76
N ILE A 110 9.52 -2.03 -5.20
CA ILE A 110 10.49 -3.14 -5.26
C ILE A 110 9.94 -4.42 -4.61
N ILE A 111 9.25 -4.30 -3.48
CA ILE A 111 8.61 -5.45 -2.80
C ILE A 111 7.26 -5.86 -3.40
N THR A 112 6.74 -5.09 -4.35
CA THR A 112 5.42 -5.34 -4.97
C THR A 112 5.55 -5.90 -6.38
N ARG A 113 6.56 -5.45 -7.13
CA ARG A 113 6.75 -5.80 -8.53
C ARG A 113 6.98 -7.31 -8.67
N HIS A 114 6.34 -7.91 -9.66
CA HIS A 114 6.44 -9.34 -9.94
C HIS A 114 6.02 -10.25 -8.77
N VAL A 115 5.29 -9.72 -7.78
CA VAL A 115 4.66 -10.53 -6.75
C VAL A 115 3.21 -10.81 -7.13
N THR A 116 2.83 -12.07 -7.01
CA THR A 116 1.47 -12.55 -7.23
C THR A 116 0.95 -13.12 -5.92
N LEU A 117 -0.18 -12.60 -5.44
CA LEU A 117 -0.85 -13.07 -4.23
C LEU A 117 -2.15 -13.78 -4.61
N THR A 118 -2.24 -15.08 -4.34
CA THR A 118 -3.50 -15.83 -4.49
C THR A 118 -4.09 -16.11 -3.13
N LEU A 119 -5.33 -15.70 -2.92
CA LEU A 119 -6.11 -15.96 -1.71
C LEU A 119 -7.03 -17.13 -1.96
N ASN A 120 -6.93 -18.20 -1.17
CA ASN A 120 -7.85 -19.33 -1.22
C ASN A 120 -8.67 -19.43 0.07
N PRO A 121 -9.94 -18.98 0.06
CA PRO A 121 -10.77 -18.94 1.26
C PRO A 121 -11.26 -20.32 1.72
N ASP A 122 -11.28 -21.34 0.84
CA ASP A 122 -11.77 -22.68 1.18
C ASP A 122 -10.76 -23.44 2.05
N ASP A 123 -9.47 -23.24 1.78
CA ASP A 123 -8.35 -23.84 2.51
C ASP A 123 -7.71 -22.87 3.53
N GLN A 124 -8.26 -21.65 3.66
CA GLN A 124 -7.70 -20.56 4.47
C GLN A 124 -6.20 -20.36 4.22
N SER A 125 -5.79 -20.44 2.95
CA SER A 125 -4.39 -20.36 2.55
C SER A 125 -4.13 -19.16 1.64
N ILE A 126 -2.92 -18.62 1.73
CA ILE A 126 -2.44 -17.58 0.82
C ILE A 126 -1.18 -18.07 0.13
N THR A 127 -1.14 -17.92 -1.18
CA THR A 127 0.03 -18.25 -1.99
C THR A 127 0.68 -16.95 -2.43
N ILE A 128 1.97 -16.80 -2.11
CA ILE A 128 2.79 -15.66 -2.50
C ILE A 128 3.86 -16.19 -3.45
N ASP A 129 3.72 -15.85 -4.72
CA ASP A 129 4.73 -16.12 -5.74
C ASP A 129 5.51 -14.83 -6.01
N SER A 130 6.80 -14.84 -5.66
CA SER A 130 7.72 -13.73 -5.83
C SER A 130 8.98 -14.18 -6.56
N PRO A 131 9.76 -13.26 -7.17
CA PRO A 131 11.01 -13.63 -7.85
C PRO A 131 12.03 -14.30 -6.93
N ALA A 132 11.96 -14.02 -5.63
CA ALA A 132 12.85 -14.60 -4.63
C ALA A 132 12.35 -15.97 -4.16
N ARG A 133 11.04 -16.17 -4.06
CA ARG A 133 10.45 -17.34 -3.41
C ARG A 133 8.98 -17.55 -3.76
N TYR A 134 8.60 -18.82 -3.78
CA TYR A 134 7.22 -19.28 -3.73
C TYR A 134 6.90 -19.76 -2.30
N SER A 135 5.91 -19.15 -1.65
CA SER A 135 5.48 -19.49 -0.29
C SER A 135 3.98 -19.76 -0.25
N VAL A 136 3.57 -20.86 0.40
CA VAL A 136 2.16 -21.14 0.71
C VAL A 136 1.98 -21.03 2.22
N LEU A 137 1.29 -19.98 2.64
CA LEU A 137 1.07 -19.65 4.04
C LEU A 137 -0.32 -20.11 4.44
N THR A 138 -0.38 -20.87 5.54
CA THR A 138 -1.60 -21.38 6.16
C THR A 138 -1.55 -21.05 7.65
N PRO A 139 -2.69 -21.03 8.35
CA PRO A 139 -2.69 -20.85 9.81
C PRO A 139 -1.85 -21.90 10.58
N ASN A 140 -1.56 -23.05 9.97
CA ASN A 140 -0.72 -24.10 10.57
C ASN A 140 0.77 -23.92 10.29
N THR A 141 1.14 -23.25 9.19
CA THR A 141 2.54 -23.03 8.81
C THR A 141 3.10 -21.72 9.35
N VAL A 142 2.23 -20.75 9.66
CA VAL A 142 2.60 -19.44 10.20
C VAL A 142 2.56 -19.45 11.72
N VAL A 143 3.66 -19.07 12.36
CA VAL A 143 3.81 -19.00 13.82
C VAL A 143 3.48 -17.61 14.37
N ARG A 144 3.75 -16.56 13.60
CA ARG A 144 3.52 -15.17 14.01
C ARG A 144 3.35 -14.26 12.80
N ILE A 145 2.51 -13.24 12.95
CA ILE A 145 2.35 -12.18 11.96
C ILE A 145 2.71 -10.84 12.60
N GLU A 146 3.60 -10.10 11.96
CA GLU A 146 3.88 -8.71 12.32
C GLU A 146 3.34 -7.77 11.24
N HIS A 147 2.58 -6.77 11.65
CA HIS A 147 2.11 -5.70 10.78
C HIS A 147 2.94 -4.45 11.06
N HIS A 148 3.76 -4.05 10.08
CA HIS A 148 4.65 -2.91 10.17
C HIS A 148 3.98 -1.70 9.54
N LEU A 149 3.60 -0.73 10.37
CA LEU A 149 2.96 0.51 9.92
C LEU A 149 3.77 1.73 10.35
N GLN A 150 3.69 2.80 9.57
CA GLN A 150 4.11 4.10 10.06
C GLN A 150 3.17 4.57 11.18
N LYS A 151 3.74 5.06 12.28
CA LYS A 151 2.98 5.64 13.39
C LYS A 151 2.18 6.85 12.90
N MET A 152 0.85 6.75 13.00
CA MET A 152 -0.07 7.82 12.61
C MET A 152 -0.17 8.89 13.71
N ASP A 153 0.94 9.56 14.03
CA ASP A 153 0.91 10.73 14.93
C ASP A 153 0.29 11.95 14.22
N ASN A 154 0.23 11.94 12.88
CA ASN A 154 -0.43 12.95 12.06
C ASN A 154 -1.20 12.29 10.91
N PRO A 155 -2.55 12.36 10.89
CA PRO A 155 -3.36 11.77 9.83
C PRO A 155 -3.18 12.46 8.47
N LYS A 156 -2.56 13.64 8.43
CA LYS A 156 -2.22 14.37 7.19
C LYS A 156 -0.86 13.97 6.62
N ASN A 157 -0.15 13.03 7.25
CA ASN A 157 1.13 12.57 6.72
C ASN A 157 0.88 11.81 5.40
N PRO A 158 1.48 12.23 4.27
CA PRO A 158 1.31 11.54 2.98
C PRO A 158 1.84 10.10 2.96
N LEU A 159 2.68 9.75 3.93
CA LEU A 159 3.16 8.37 4.14
C LEU A 159 2.22 7.54 5.03
N ALA A 160 1.11 8.12 5.48
CA ALA A 160 0.07 7.37 6.15
C ALA A 160 -0.49 6.30 5.19
N GLY A 161 -0.50 5.05 5.65
CA GLY A 161 -0.97 3.91 4.85
C GLY A 161 0.15 3.11 4.19
N TYR A 162 1.41 3.55 4.22
CA TYR A 162 2.53 2.67 3.87
C TYR A 162 2.79 1.66 4.98
N GLY A 163 2.88 0.40 4.60
CA GLY A 163 3.21 -0.68 5.51
C GLY A 163 3.33 -2.03 4.83
N TYR A 164 3.75 -3.01 5.60
CA TYR A 164 3.94 -4.37 5.11
C TYR A 164 3.69 -5.37 6.23
N TYR A 165 3.44 -6.60 5.84
CA TYR A 165 3.32 -7.74 6.73
C TYR A 165 4.59 -8.58 6.67
N LEU A 166 4.99 -9.11 7.82
CA LEU A 166 5.96 -10.19 7.94
C LEU A 166 5.24 -11.42 8.48
N PHE A 167 5.26 -12.50 7.71
CA PHE A 167 4.78 -13.81 8.12
C PHE A 167 5.97 -14.65 8.54
N TYR A 168 6.04 -14.99 9.82
CA TYR A 168 7.06 -15.87 10.38
C TYR A 168 6.57 -17.31 10.28
N GLU A 169 7.26 -18.12 9.49
CA GLU A 169 6.93 -19.52 9.23
C GLU A 169 7.61 -20.44 10.25
N ALA A 170 7.02 -21.63 10.46
CA ALA A 170 7.53 -22.62 11.42
C ALA A 170 8.91 -23.18 11.07
N ASP A 171 9.30 -23.11 9.79
CA ASP A 171 10.63 -23.47 9.29
C ASP A 171 11.68 -22.37 9.50
N GLY A 172 11.32 -21.26 10.15
CA GLY A 172 12.19 -20.10 10.40
C GLY A 172 12.26 -19.11 9.25
N GLN A 173 11.50 -19.34 8.18
CA GLN A 173 11.45 -18.43 7.05
C GLN A 173 10.55 -17.24 7.34
N ILE A 174 10.80 -16.15 6.62
CA ILE A 174 10.00 -14.94 6.74
C ILE A 174 9.56 -14.51 5.36
N THR A 175 8.25 -14.46 5.17
CA THR A 175 7.65 -13.97 3.93
C THR A 175 7.15 -12.54 4.15
N GLN A 176 7.64 -11.60 3.32
CA GLN A 176 7.23 -10.20 3.34
C GLN A 176 6.14 -9.94 2.30
N LEU A 177 5.10 -9.18 2.68
CA LEU A 177 4.02 -8.80 1.79
C LEU A 177 3.66 -7.33 1.95
N ASN A 178 3.62 -6.57 0.86
CA ASN A 178 3.16 -5.18 0.89
C ASN A 178 1.67 -5.12 1.28
N ASN A 179 1.30 -4.21 2.18
CA ASN A 179 -0.09 -4.05 2.62
C ASN A 179 -1.06 -3.66 1.49
N ILE A 180 -0.56 -3.09 0.38
CA ILE A 180 -1.38 -2.69 -0.77
C ILE A 180 -2.21 -3.86 -1.33
N PHE A 181 -1.70 -5.09 -1.28
CA PHE A 181 -2.39 -6.30 -1.73
C PHE A 181 -3.65 -6.65 -0.92
N ILE A 182 -3.77 -6.13 0.30
CA ILE A 182 -4.86 -6.45 1.23
C ILE A 182 -5.70 -5.21 1.54
N SER A 183 -5.22 -4.01 1.16
CA SER A 183 -5.85 -2.73 1.48
C SER A 183 -7.31 -2.61 1.03
N HIS A 184 -7.72 -3.28 -0.06
CA HIS A 184 -9.10 -3.27 -0.55
C HIS A 184 -10.04 -4.26 0.15
N ILE A 185 -9.50 -5.22 0.91
CA ILE A 185 -10.26 -6.25 1.63
C ILE A 185 -10.52 -5.81 3.08
N GLY A 186 -9.65 -4.95 3.62
CA GLY A 186 -9.65 -4.61 5.04
C GLY A 186 -8.66 -5.48 5.80
N HIS A 187 -7.63 -4.83 6.35
CA HIS A 187 -6.51 -5.48 7.03
C HIS A 187 -6.93 -6.42 8.16
N VAL A 188 -7.92 -6.02 8.95
CA VAL A 188 -8.40 -6.79 10.10
C VAL A 188 -9.20 -8.00 9.62
N GLU A 189 -10.15 -7.80 8.70
CA GLU A 189 -11.01 -8.86 8.16
C GLU A 189 -10.20 -9.96 7.47
N PHE A 190 -9.18 -9.56 6.70
CA PHE A 190 -8.26 -10.50 6.05
C PHE A 190 -7.53 -11.37 7.08
N ILE A 191 -6.91 -10.75 8.09
CA ILE A 191 -6.11 -11.49 9.08
C ILE A 191 -7.01 -12.37 9.95
N GLU A 192 -8.18 -11.89 10.37
CA GLU A 192 -9.14 -12.70 11.13
C GLU A 192 -9.64 -13.91 10.34
N ARG A 193 -9.91 -13.74 9.04
CA ARG A 193 -10.44 -14.81 8.18
C ARG A 193 -9.43 -15.92 7.90
N PHE A 194 -8.18 -15.56 7.60
CA PHE A 194 -7.14 -16.51 7.19
C PHE A 194 -6.24 -16.98 8.34
N PHE A 195 -6.05 -16.15 9.37
CA PHE A 195 -5.04 -16.35 10.41
C PHE A 195 -5.56 -16.02 11.83
N GLY A 196 -6.87 -16.12 12.08
CA GLY A 196 -7.48 -15.68 13.34
C GLY A 196 -6.90 -16.30 14.62
N HIS A 197 -6.25 -17.45 14.54
CA HIS A 197 -5.59 -18.12 15.69
C HIS A 197 -4.07 -17.88 15.76
N VAL A 198 -3.48 -17.27 14.74
CA VAL A 198 -2.04 -16.98 14.70
C VAL A 198 -1.76 -15.72 15.52
N PRO A 199 -0.75 -15.72 16.40
CA PRO A 199 -0.32 -14.53 17.13
C PRO A 199 0.00 -13.34 16.22
N GLN A 200 -0.55 -12.17 16.55
CA GLN A 200 -0.41 -10.95 15.78
C GLN A 200 0.26 -9.85 16.62
N ALA A 201 1.15 -9.09 16.00
CA ALA A 201 1.74 -7.90 16.60
C ALA A 201 1.72 -6.72 15.64
N LEU A 202 1.36 -5.55 16.15
CA LEU A 202 1.41 -4.29 15.41
C LEU A 202 2.68 -3.53 15.79
N ILE A 203 3.56 -3.31 14.81
CA ILE A 203 4.85 -2.66 15.00
C ILE A 203 4.81 -1.27 14.35
N TRP A 204 5.00 -0.25 15.19
CA TRP A 204 4.98 1.14 14.77
C TRP A 204 6.37 1.65 14.43
N HIS A 205 6.51 2.21 13.24
CA HIS A 205 7.76 2.80 12.75
C HIS A 205 7.61 4.30 12.57
N ARG A 206 8.71 5.05 12.74
CA ARG A 206 8.76 6.45 12.30
C ARG A 206 8.66 6.56 10.78
N LEU A 207 9.33 5.64 10.08
CA LEU A 207 9.24 5.40 8.64
C LEU A 207 9.31 3.89 8.47
N ALA A 208 8.25 3.27 7.99
CA ALA A 208 8.24 1.84 7.71
C ALA A 208 9.06 1.60 6.44
N TRP A 209 10.37 1.44 6.58
CA TRP A 209 11.21 1.06 5.44
C TRP A 209 10.99 -0.42 5.15
N ALA A 210 10.67 -0.76 3.90
CA ALA A 210 10.74 -2.14 3.45
C ALA A 210 12.21 -2.56 3.38
N THR A 211 12.76 -3.07 4.47
CA THR A 211 14.10 -3.67 4.49
C THR A 211 14.06 -5.07 3.89
N ASP A 212 15.13 -5.46 3.20
CA ASP A 212 15.39 -6.85 2.85
C ASP A 212 15.37 -7.69 4.12
N VAL A 213 14.40 -8.59 4.21
CA VAL A 213 14.29 -9.51 5.34
C VAL A 213 15.43 -10.52 5.23
N LYS A 214 16.47 -10.35 6.05
CA LYS A 214 17.44 -11.42 6.25
C LYS A 214 16.77 -12.54 7.04
N PRO A 215 17.08 -13.82 6.76
CA PRO A 215 16.60 -14.93 7.58
C PRO A 215 16.94 -14.62 9.04
N VAL A 216 15.94 -14.70 9.92
CA VAL A 216 16.18 -14.57 11.35
C VAL A 216 16.89 -15.85 11.78
N GLU A 217 18.14 -15.72 12.24
CA GLU A 217 18.70 -16.74 13.13
C GLU A 217 17.73 -16.81 14.32
N MET A 218 16.96 -17.90 14.40
CA MET A 218 16.05 -18.09 15.52
C MET A 218 16.87 -17.93 16.81
N PRO A 219 16.46 -17.07 17.75
CA PRO A 219 17.09 -17.07 19.06
C PRO A 219 16.96 -18.49 19.61
N ASP A 220 18.08 -19.08 20.00
CA ASP A 220 18.15 -20.40 20.60
C ASP A 220 16.97 -20.55 21.56
N SER A 221 16.16 -21.59 21.32
CA SER A 221 14.99 -21.93 22.13
C SER A 221 15.31 -21.73 23.61
N PRO A 222 14.47 -21.01 24.39
CA PRO A 222 14.72 -20.84 25.82
C PRO A 222 14.88 -22.22 26.44
N ASN A 223 16.06 -22.46 26.99
CA ASN A 223 16.46 -23.73 27.56
C ASN A 223 15.66 -23.93 28.87
N PHE A 224 14.45 -24.49 28.77
CA PHE A 224 13.57 -24.77 29.91
C PHE A 224 14.12 -25.85 30.86
N ALA A 225 15.35 -26.34 30.65
CA ALA A 225 15.98 -27.37 31.45
C ALA A 225 16.56 -26.89 32.80
N SER A 226 16.44 -25.61 33.18
CA SER A 226 17.05 -25.09 34.42
C SER A 226 16.10 -24.65 35.53
N GLN A 227 14.78 -24.84 35.41
CA GLN A 227 13.81 -24.49 36.46
C GLN A 227 13.27 -25.70 37.25
N ASN A 228 14.14 -26.67 37.60
CA ASN A 228 13.82 -27.66 38.62
C ASN A 228 14.95 -27.75 39.65
N GLN A 229 15.17 -26.67 40.40
CA GLN A 229 15.77 -26.72 41.74
C GLN A 229 15.13 -25.63 42.61
N ARG A 230 14.04 -25.98 43.28
CA ARG A 230 13.73 -25.62 44.69
C ARG A 230 12.50 -26.36 45.16
#